data_AF-A0AA51BGI0-F1
#
_entry.id   AF-A0AA51BGI0-F1
#
_cell.length_a   1.000
_cell.length_b   1.000
_cell.length_c   1.000
_cell.angle_alpha   90.00
_cell.angle_beta   90.00
_cell.angle_gamma   90.00
#
_symmetry.space_group_name_H-M   'P 1'
#
loop_
_entity.id
_entity.type
_entity.pdbx_description
1 polymer ?
#
loop_
_entity_poly.entity_id
_entity_poly.type
_entity_poly.pdbx_seq_one_letter_code
_entity_poly.pdbx_strand_id
1 'polypeptide(L)'
;VKSVCLLDNEKLKETDLYSQFLTPSDKIGENRAEASLQRARALNPMVDITAEVKAVDNLLDSYFADFDIVCATGLKQEQLERINNICRDNNKKFLCGDVWGMFGYMFADLVDHEYSEEIVQHKAVKRGPDDNEKNARETVSITVKRRAIYVPLQNALS
;
A
#
# COMPACT_ATOMS: atom_id res chain seq x y z
N VAL A 1 -0.04 -10.18 3.52
CA VAL A 1 -1.44 -9.92 3.10
C VAL A 1 -2.16 -11.23 2.89
N LYS A 2 -3.49 -11.27 3.02
CA LYS A 2 -4.29 -12.49 2.79
C LYS A 2 -4.51 -12.76 1.30
N SER A 3 -4.85 -11.71 0.56
CA SER A 3 -5.08 -11.74 -0.89
C SER A 3 -4.62 -10.45 -1.56
N VAL A 4 -4.41 -10.51 -2.87
CA VAL A 4 -4.09 -9.37 -3.75
C VAL A 4 -4.86 -9.52 -5.05
N CYS A 5 -5.58 -8.49 -5.48
CA CYS A 5 -6.17 -8.42 -6.81
C CYS A 5 -5.34 -7.49 -7.70
N LEU A 6 -4.88 -7.98 -8.84
CA LEU A 6 -4.23 -7.16 -9.87
C LEU A 6 -5.32 -6.64 -10.83
N LEU A 7 -5.49 -5.33 -10.94
CA LEU A 7 -6.47 -4.72 -11.82
C LEU A 7 -5.74 -3.95 -12.92
N ASP A 8 -5.86 -4.40 -14.16
CA ASP A 8 -5.31 -3.71 -15.32
C ASP A 8 -6.15 -4.08 -16.56
N ASN A 9 -6.63 -3.09 -17.31
CA ASN A 9 -7.42 -3.31 -18.52
C ASN A 9 -6.59 -3.29 -19.81
N GLU A 10 -5.30 -3.00 -19.72
CA GLU A 10 -4.40 -2.87 -20.86
C GLU A 10 -3.79 -4.23 -21.25
N LYS A 11 -3.42 -4.32 -22.52
CA LYS A 11 -2.68 -5.45 -23.06
C LYS A 11 -1.18 -5.29 -22.82
N LEU A 12 -0.50 -6.42 -22.64
CA LEU A 12 0.95 -6.46 -22.54
C LEU A 12 1.58 -6.06 -23.88
N LYS A 13 2.42 -5.04 -23.86
CA LYS A 13 3.18 -4.52 -25.00
C LYS A 13 4.65 -4.93 -24.87
N GLU A 14 5.36 -4.91 -25.99
CA GLU A 14 6.80 -5.21 -26.00
C GLU A 14 7.60 -4.27 -25.10
N THR A 15 7.22 -2.98 -25.03
CA THR A 15 7.84 -1.98 -24.15
C THR A 15 7.70 -2.30 -22.66
N ASP A 16 6.69 -3.06 -22.27
CA ASP A 16 6.47 -3.41 -20.87
C ASP A 16 7.51 -4.44 -20.39
N LEU A 17 8.11 -5.21 -21.29
CA LEU A 17 9.11 -6.23 -20.94
C LEU A 17 10.41 -5.63 -20.37
N TYR A 18 10.66 -4.34 -20.59
CA TYR A 18 11.82 -3.65 -20.06
C TYR A 18 11.66 -3.28 -18.57
N SER A 19 10.43 -3.24 -18.06
CA SER A 19 10.12 -2.73 -16.71
C SER A 19 9.21 -3.64 -15.88
N GLN A 20 8.53 -4.61 -16.50
CA GLN A 20 7.59 -5.52 -15.84
C GLN A 20 8.15 -6.94 -15.76
N PHE A 21 8.72 -7.30 -14.60
CA PHE A 21 9.34 -8.62 -14.40
C PHE A 21 8.33 -9.76 -14.18
N LEU A 22 7.07 -9.44 -13.86
CA LEU A 22 6.03 -10.44 -13.60
C LEU A 22 5.46 -11.07 -14.87
N THR A 23 5.64 -10.44 -16.03
CA THR A 23 5.13 -10.95 -17.30
C THR A 23 6.25 -11.60 -18.11
N PRO A 24 6.02 -12.80 -18.69
CA PRO A 24 6.98 -13.41 -19.60
C PRO A 24 6.79 -12.88 -21.04
N SER A 25 7.84 -12.96 -21.87
CA SER A 25 7.86 -12.37 -23.21
C SER A 25 6.94 -13.06 -24.22
N ASP A 26 6.58 -14.32 -23.97
CA ASP A 26 5.65 -15.10 -24.79
C ASP A 26 4.18 -14.72 -24.56
N LYS A 27 3.90 -13.80 -23.63
CA LYS A 27 2.55 -13.34 -23.27
C LYS A 27 2.16 -11.98 -23.87
N ILE A 28 2.96 -11.45 -24.79
CA ILE A 28 2.65 -10.18 -25.47
C ILE A 28 1.26 -10.28 -26.14
N GLY A 29 0.43 -9.25 -25.94
CA GLY A 29 -0.94 -9.19 -26.46
C GLY A 29 -2.02 -9.74 -25.53
N GLU A 30 -1.66 -10.52 -24.51
CA GLU A 30 -2.57 -10.90 -23.41
C GLU A 30 -2.79 -9.72 -22.45
N ASN A 31 -3.77 -9.82 -21.55
CA ASN A 31 -3.99 -8.81 -20.53
C ASN A 31 -2.81 -8.77 -19.54
N ARG A 32 -2.39 -7.57 -19.13
CA ARG A 32 -1.23 -7.38 -18.23
C ARG A 32 -1.40 -8.01 -16.86
N ALA A 33 -2.57 -7.86 -16.24
CA ALA A 33 -2.86 -8.43 -14.93
C ALA A 33 -2.88 -9.96 -15.00
N GLU A 34 -3.55 -10.54 -15.99
CA GLU A 34 -3.61 -11.99 -16.20
C GLU A 34 -2.23 -12.59 -16.49
N ALA A 35 -1.46 -11.96 -17.40
CA ALA A 35 -0.11 -12.40 -17.75
C ALA A 35 0.85 -12.39 -16.55
N SER A 36 0.56 -11.59 -15.51
CA SER A 36 1.37 -11.47 -14.30
C SER A 36 1.05 -12.53 -13.24
N LEU A 37 -0.13 -13.17 -13.31
CA LEU A 37 -0.64 -14.04 -12.24
C LEU A 37 0.29 -15.19 -11.86
N GLN A 38 0.84 -15.89 -12.85
CA GLN A 38 1.66 -17.08 -12.60
C GLN A 38 2.92 -16.72 -11.79
N ARG A 39 3.67 -15.71 -12.22
CA ARG A 39 4.89 -15.28 -11.52
C ARG A 39 4.56 -14.63 -10.19
N ALA A 40 3.48 -13.85 -10.10
CA ALA A 40 3.04 -13.25 -8.85
C ALA A 40 2.74 -14.32 -7.79
N ARG A 41 1.99 -15.37 -8.15
CA ARG A 41 1.66 -16.49 -7.24
C ARG A 41 2.89 -17.27 -6.81
N ALA A 42 3.88 -17.40 -7.68
CA ALA A 42 5.14 -18.09 -7.38
C ALA A 42 5.96 -17.40 -6.29
N LEU A 43 5.78 -16.08 -6.05
CA LEU A 43 6.47 -15.35 -4.98
C LEU A 43 6.04 -15.80 -3.59
N ASN A 44 4.75 -16.11 -3.40
CA ASN A 44 4.24 -16.60 -2.13
C ASN A 44 2.93 -17.40 -2.33
N PRO A 45 2.99 -18.75 -2.32
CA PRO A 45 1.80 -19.60 -2.48
C PRO A 45 0.73 -19.45 -1.40
N MET A 46 1.03 -18.81 -0.27
CA MET A 46 0.05 -18.57 0.80
C MET A 46 -0.86 -17.37 0.55
N VAL A 47 -0.58 -16.57 -0.49
CA VAL A 47 -1.39 -15.40 -0.85
C VAL A 47 -2.31 -15.76 -2.00
N ASP A 48 -3.61 -15.49 -1.85
CA ASP A 48 -4.56 -15.62 -2.95
C ASP A 48 -4.39 -14.43 -3.92
N ILE A 49 -4.06 -14.71 -5.18
CA ILE A 49 -3.83 -13.68 -6.19
C ILE A 49 -4.83 -13.86 -7.32
N THR A 50 -5.60 -12.80 -7.57
CA THR A 50 -6.61 -12.73 -8.64
C THR A 50 -6.30 -11.60 -9.62
N ALA A 51 -6.97 -11.58 -10.77
CA ALA A 51 -6.88 -10.51 -11.74
C ALA A 51 -8.28 -10.00 -12.11
N GLU A 52 -8.40 -8.69 -12.34
CA GLU A 52 -9.56 -8.02 -12.92
C GLU A 52 -9.12 -7.23 -14.15
N VAL A 53 -9.84 -7.41 -15.26
CA VAL A 53 -9.46 -6.91 -16.58
C VAL A 53 -10.35 -5.75 -17.04
N LYS A 54 -11.42 -5.45 -16.29
CA LYS A 54 -12.26 -4.30 -16.56
C LYS A 54 -11.52 -3.01 -16.27
N ALA A 55 -11.77 -2.00 -17.12
CA ALA A 55 -11.36 -0.64 -16.83
C ALA A 55 -12.02 -0.15 -15.53
N VAL A 56 -11.29 0.65 -14.78
CA VAL A 56 -11.72 1.18 -13.48
C VAL A 56 -13.03 1.98 -13.56
N ASP A 57 -13.29 2.62 -14.70
CA ASP A 57 -14.53 3.38 -14.97
C ASP A 57 -15.76 2.47 -15.13
N ASN A 58 -15.54 1.21 -15.50
CA ASN A 58 -16.60 0.22 -15.71
C ASN A 58 -16.89 -0.61 -14.45
N LEU A 59 -16.15 -0.39 -13.35
CA LEU A 59 -16.39 -1.03 -12.08
C LEU A 59 -17.36 -0.21 -11.24
N LEU A 60 -18.26 -0.90 -10.54
CA LEU A 60 -19.17 -0.30 -9.58
C LEU A 60 -18.37 0.19 -8.37
N ASP A 61 -18.81 1.29 -7.76
CA ASP A 61 -18.14 1.85 -6.58
C ASP A 61 -18.08 0.85 -5.42
N SER A 62 -19.10 0.00 -5.29
CA SER A 62 -19.13 -1.07 -4.27
C SER A 62 -17.98 -2.07 -4.40
N TYR A 63 -17.39 -2.23 -5.59
CA TYR A 63 -16.25 -3.13 -5.80
C TYR A 63 -15.05 -2.76 -4.92
N PHE A 64 -14.78 -1.46 -4.74
CA PHE A 64 -13.63 -1.01 -3.95
C PHE A 64 -13.83 -1.22 -2.44
N ALA A 65 -15.09 -1.33 -1.99
CA ALA A 65 -15.42 -1.57 -0.59
C ALA A 65 -15.08 -3.00 -0.12
N ASP A 66 -14.89 -3.94 -1.05
CA ASP A 66 -14.51 -5.32 -0.74
C ASP A 66 -13.04 -5.46 -0.33
N PHE A 67 -12.24 -4.41 -0.52
CA PHE A 67 -10.81 -4.39 -0.18
C PHE A 67 -10.55 -3.67 1.16
N ASP A 68 -9.48 -4.05 1.85
CA ASP A 68 -9.00 -3.35 3.05
C ASP A 68 -8.17 -2.10 2.69
N ILE A 69 -7.47 -2.19 1.55
CA ILE A 69 -6.60 -1.15 1.01
C ILE A 69 -6.64 -1.20 -0.52
N VAL A 70 -6.74 -0.04 -1.16
CA VAL A 70 -6.66 0.12 -2.60
C VAL A 70 -5.40 0.91 -2.95
N CYS A 71 -4.57 0.36 -3.83
CA CYS A 71 -3.35 1.00 -4.33
C CYS A 71 -3.51 1.29 -5.82
N ALA A 72 -3.52 2.56 -6.21
CA ALA A 72 -3.76 2.99 -7.58
C ALA A 72 -2.52 3.62 -8.23
N THR A 73 -2.22 3.22 -9.47
CA THR A 73 -1.08 3.71 -10.26
C THR A 73 -1.51 3.86 -11.72
N GLY A 74 -0.93 4.81 -12.48
CA GLY A 74 -1.21 4.95 -13.91
C GLY A 74 -2.66 5.34 -14.25
N LEU A 75 -3.37 5.97 -13.31
CA LEU A 75 -4.74 6.45 -13.50
C LEU A 75 -4.78 7.97 -13.66
N LYS A 76 -5.86 8.47 -14.26
CA LYS A 76 -6.14 9.92 -14.34
C LYS A 76 -6.50 10.46 -12.97
N GLN A 77 -6.25 11.76 -12.74
CA GLN A 77 -6.58 12.43 -11.48
C GLN A 77 -8.05 12.23 -11.06
N GLU A 78 -9.00 12.39 -11.97
CA GLU A 78 -10.44 12.20 -11.70
C GLU A 78 -10.77 10.77 -11.21
N GLN A 79 -10.07 9.77 -11.74
CA GLN A 79 -10.23 8.37 -11.33
C GLN A 79 -9.64 8.14 -9.93
N LEU A 80 -8.46 8.70 -9.66
CA LEU A 80 -7.83 8.63 -8.34
C LEU A 80 -8.70 9.28 -7.27
N GLU A 81 -9.25 10.47 -7.56
CA GLU A 81 -10.15 11.18 -6.64
C GLU A 81 -11.45 10.40 -6.41
N ARG A 82 -12.08 9.86 -7.46
CA ARG A 82 -13.26 8.99 -7.34
C ARG A 82 -12.99 7.81 -6.40
N ILE A 83 -11.92 7.06 -6.63
CA ILE A 83 -11.59 5.87 -5.84
C ILE A 83 -11.25 6.24 -4.40
N ASN A 84 -10.50 7.33 -4.18
CA ASN A 84 -10.18 7.79 -2.84
C ASN A 84 -11.45 8.16 -2.05
N ASN A 85 -12.39 8.88 -2.66
CA ASN A 85 -13.66 9.24 -2.03
C ASN A 85 -14.48 8.00 -1.67
N ILE A 86 -14.62 7.04 -2.60
CA ILE A 86 -15.29 5.76 -2.35
C ILE A 86 -14.64 5.00 -1.19
N CYS A 87 -13.30 4.94 -1.17
CA CYS A 87 -12.57 4.29 -0.08
C CYS A 87 -12.86 4.98 1.26
N ARG A 88 -12.83 6.32 1.30
CA ARG A 88 -13.09 7.11 2.50
C ARG A 88 -14.50 6.91 3.03
N ASP A 89 -15.51 6.92 2.15
CA ASP A 89 -16.93 6.69 2.51
C ASP A 89 -17.15 5.29 3.11
N ASN A 90 -16.32 4.31 2.73
CA ASN A 90 -16.36 2.94 3.24
C ASN A 90 -15.31 2.65 4.32
N ASN A 91 -14.63 3.69 4.84
CA ASN A 91 -13.54 3.59 5.82
C ASN A 91 -12.41 2.61 5.39
N LYS A 92 -12.06 2.64 4.11
CA LYS A 92 -10.97 1.86 3.49
C LYS A 92 -9.76 2.74 3.27
N LYS A 93 -8.58 2.12 3.33
CA LYS A 93 -7.31 2.81 3.11
C LYS A 93 -7.06 2.98 1.62
N PHE A 94 -6.52 4.11 1.23
CA PHE A 94 -6.20 4.41 -0.16
C PHE A 94 -4.75 4.86 -0.28
N LEU A 95 -4.04 4.33 -1.28
CA LEU A 95 -2.72 4.75 -1.69
C LEU A 95 -2.73 5.05 -3.18
N CYS A 96 -1.99 6.06 -3.61
CA CYS A 96 -1.67 6.22 -5.02
C CYS A 96 -0.24 6.73 -5.22
N GLY A 97 0.26 6.56 -6.44
CA GLY A 97 1.57 7.04 -6.82
C GLY A 97 1.85 6.78 -8.29
N ASP A 98 2.87 7.45 -8.82
CA ASP A 98 3.35 7.24 -10.17
C ASP A 98 4.82 7.66 -10.31
N VAL A 99 5.43 7.29 -11.43
CA VAL A 99 6.82 7.56 -11.77
C VAL A 99 6.93 8.19 -13.16
N TRP A 100 7.60 9.34 -13.25
CA TRP A 100 7.90 10.05 -14.48
C TRP A 100 9.42 10.29 -14.62
N GLY A 101 10.08 9.37 -15.33
CA GLY A 101 11.53 9.40 -15.50
C GLY A 101 12.26 9.22 -14.16
N MET A 102 12.92 10.28 -13.69
CA MET A 102 13.64 10.28 -12.40
C MET A 102 12.80 10.79 -11.22
N PHE A 103 11.58 11.26 -11.50
CA PHE A 103 10.67 11.76 -10.47
C PHE A 103 9.62 10.72 -10.16
N GLY A 104 9.19 10.66 -8.91
CA GLY A 104 8.07 9.85 -8.49
C GLY A 104 7.37 10.51 -7.31
N TYR A 105 6.13 10.14 -7.09
CA TYR A 105 5.37 10.60 -5.93
C TYR A 105 4.59 9.44 -5.30
N MET A 106 4.22 9.63 -4.05
CA MET A 106 3.25 8.79 -3.37
C MET A 106 2.32 9.66 -2.53
N PHE A 107 1.08 9.22 -2.43
CA PHE A 107 0.07 9.76 -1.56
C PHE A 107 -0.60 8.64 -0.78
N ALA A 108 -0.99 8.93 0.46
CA ALA A 108 -1.69 8.01 1.32
C ALA A 108 -2.85 8.72 2.00
N ASP A 109 -4.03 8.10 1.97
CA ASP A 109 -5.18 8.45 2.80
C ASP A 109 -5.59 7.23 3.61
N LEU A 110 -5.22 7.25 4.90
CA LEU A 110 -5.57 6.20 5.85
C LEU A 110 -6.82 6.55 6.67
N VAL A 111 -7.54 7.60 6.26
CA VAL A 111 -8.72 8.14 6.95
C VAL A 111 -8.36 8.59 8.37
N ASP A 112 -8.85 7.89 9.39
CA ASP A 112 -8.53 8.12 10.80
C ASP A 112 -7.73 6.92 11.31
N HIS A 113 -6.41 7.06 11.31
CA HIS A 113 -5.49 5.95 11.48
C HIS A 113 -4.89 5.90 12.87
N GLU A 114 -5.25 4.87 13.63
CA GLU A 114 -4.58 4.52 14.88
C GLU A 114 -3.48 3.49 14.64
N TYR A 115 -2.30 3.71 15.25
CA TYR A 115 -1.15 2.83 15.14
C TYR A 115 -0.36 2.75 16.45
N SER A 116 0.50 1.74 16.57
CA SER A 116 1.39 1.56 17.72
C SER A 116 2.83 1.85 17.30
N GLU A 117 3.52 2.66 18.08
CA GLU A 117 4.91 3.06 17.87
C GLU A 117 5.75 2.52 19.04
N GLU A 118 6.83 1.79 18.73
CA GLU A 118 7.81 1.42 19.74
C GLU A 118 8.80 2.56 19.96
N ILE A 119 8.84 3.08 21.19
CA ILE A 119 9.80 4.12 21.57
C ILE A 119 10.78 3.56 22.58
N VAL A 120 12.05 3.85 22.32
CA VAL A 120 13.15 3.48 23.22
C VAL A 120 13.28 4.54 24.30
N GLN A 121 13.17 4.15 25.56
CA GLN A 121 13.37 5.02 26.72
C GLN A 121 14.56 4.54 27.54
N HIS A 122 15.42 5.46 27.95
CA HIS A 122 16.47 5.17 28.93
C HIS A 122 15.96 5.48 30.33
N LYS A 123 15.65 4.43 31.10
CA LYS A 123 15.17 4.55 32.49
C LYS A 123 16.34 4.34 33.45
N ALA A 124 16.30 5.04 34.59
CA ALA A 124 17.27 4.80 35.65
C ALA A 124 17.02 3.42 36.28
N VAL A 125 18.09 2.64 36.46
CA VAL A 125 18.01 1.32 37.11
C VAL A 125 17.62 1.50 38.58
N LYS A 126 16.70 0.68 39.09
CA LYS A 126 16.37 0.64 40.52
C LYS A 126 17.56 0.04 41.28
N ARG A 127 18.09 0.80 42.24
CA ARG A 127 19.31 0.45 43.00
C ARG A 127 19.04 -0.64 44.04
N GLY A 128 19.90 -1.66 44.07
CA GLY A 128 20.06 -2.51 45.25
C GLY A 128 20.97 -1.85 46.30
N PRO A 129 21.00 -2.35 47.55
CA PRO A 129 21.85 -1.81 48.62
C PRO A 129 23.36 -1.86 48.31
N ASP A 130 23.80 -2.76 47.43
CA ASP A 130 25.22 -3.05 47.14
C ASP A 130 25.73 -2.51 45.78
N ASP A 131 24.95 -1.70 45.06
CA ASP A 131 25.32 -1.22 43.71
C ASP A 131 26.25 0.03 43.77
N ASN A 132 27.50 -0.13 43.30
CA ASN A 132 28.53 0.93 43.29
C ASN A 132 28.62 1.75 41.98
N GLU A 133 27.86 1.42 40.93
CA GLU A 133 27.90 2.15 39.66
C GLU A 133 27.06 3.43 39.69
N LYS A 134 27.74 4.58 39.57
CA LYS A 134 27.08 5.88 39.42
C LYS A 134 26.58 6.03 37.98
N ASN A 135 25.26 6.20 37.81
CA ASN A 135 24.53 6.52 36.57
C ASN A 135 24.24 5.35 35.60
N ALA A 136 23.99 4.13 36.10
CA ALA A 136 23.46 3.06 35.26
C ALA A 136 22.06 3.41 34.69
N ARG A 137 21.91 3.33 33.36
CA ARG A 137 20.65 3.52 32.63
C ARG A 137 20.32 2.22 31.88
N GLU A 138 19.10 1.75 32.02
CA GLU A 138 18.58 0.63 31.25
C GLU A 138 17.75 1.14 30.07
N THR A 139 17.93 0.51 28.92
CA THR A 139 17.18 0.80 27.71
C THR A 139 15.94 -0.08 27.69
N VAL A 140 14.76 0.53 27.76
CA VAL A 140 13.47 -0.16 27.75
C VAL A 140 12.70 0.26 26.50
N SER A 141 12.24 -0.70 25.70
CA SER A 141 11.29 -0.43 24.61
C SER A 141 9.87 -0.40 25.19
N ILE A 142 9.14 0.67 24.93
CA ILE A 142 7.72 0.76 25.29
C ILE A 142 6.86 1.01 24.05
N THR A 143 5.71 0.35 23.98
CA THR A 143 4.74 0.53 22.90
C THR A 143 3.75 1.65 23.26
N VAL A 144 3.64 2.65 22.40
CA VAL A 144 2.74 3.81 22.58
C VAL A 144 1.73 3.86 21.45
N LYS A 145 0.45 4.06 21.78
CA LYS A 145 -0.60 4.27 20.77
C LYS A 145 -0.56 5.70 20.24
N ARG A 146 -0.67 5.84 18.92
CA ARG A 146 -0.70 7.09 18.17
C ARG A 146 -1.94 7.11 17.28
N ARG A 147 -2.31 8.30 16.84
CA ARG A 147 -3.42 8.55 15.92
C ARG A 147 -3.02 9.63 14.93
N ALA A 148 -3.32 9.43 13.65
CA ALA A 148 -3.08 10.36 12.57
C ALA A 148 -4.34 10.49 11.70
N ILE A 149 -4.77 11.73 11.45
CA ILE A 149 -5.94 12.04 10.63
C ILE A 149 -5.44 12.48 9.25
N TYR A 150 -5.87 11.77 8.22
CA TYR A 150 -5.48 12.01 6.83
C TYR A 150 -6.55 12.81 6.08
N VAL A 151 -6.09 13.58 5.10
CA VAL A 151 -6.94 14.40 4.21
C VAL A 151 -7.22 13.64 2.92
N PRO A 152 -8.38 13.86 2.28
CA PRO A 152 -8.67 13.26 0.97
C PRO A 152 -7.73 13.83 -0.10
N LEU A 153 -7.49 13.04 -1.14
CA LEU A 153 -6.60 13.37 -2.26
C LEU A 153 -6.99 14.69 -2.92
N GLN A 154 -8.29 14.93 -3.12
CA GLN A 154 -8.80 16.15 -3.73
C GLN A 154 -8.33 17.42 -2.99
N ASN A 155 -8.26 17.38 -1.66
CA ASN A 155 -7.78 18.49 -0.85
C ASN A 155 -6.26 18.63 -0.84
N ALA A 156 -5.53 17.54 -1.11
CA ALA A 156 -4.08 17.55 -1.18
C ALA A 156 -3.56 18.09 -2.53
N LEU A 157 -4.41 18.04 -3.58
CA LEU A 157 -4.09 18.51 -4.93
C LEU A 157 -4.59 19.93 -5.23
N SER A 158 -5.50 20.46 -4.40
CA SER A 158 -6.02 21.83 -4.50
C SER A 158 -5.05 22.87 -3.97
#